data_AF-A0A2U1MPQ4-F1
#
_entry.id   AF-A0A2U1MPQ4-F1
#
_cell.length_a   1.000
_cell.length_b   1.000
_cell.length_c   1.000
_cell.angle_alpha   90.00
_cell.angle_beta   90.00
_cell.angle_gamma   90.00
#
_symmetry.space_group_name_H-M   'P 1'
#
loop_
_entity.id
_entity.type
_entity.pdbx_description
1 polymer ?
#
loop_
_entity_poly.entity_id
_entity_poly.type
_entity_poly.pdbx_seq_one_letter_code
_entity_poly.pdbx_strand_id
1 'polypeptide(L)'
;MKKNSESVAEAVVMGEAPASFGDESFSDDFHLNLKEFETATVVGNKTYVIGGIDDLNSNGVRVFDKSTGEWVNSAVLGTKPKVLKGHKTMLLNKDRILVVKHDSKSNDCAWFLEVDTQFVRDQKKKFGTEVVAWSKGVIGDAERPIVISGPSGVGKGTLINMLMKEFPAMFGFSVSHTTRAPREKEENGVHYHFTNRDVMEEEIKSGKFLEFADVHGNLYGTSIEAVEVVADAGKVDLLEVP
;
A
#
# COMPACT_ATOMS: atom_id res chain seq x y z
N MET A 1 15.00 14.90 -76.60
CA MET A 1 14.27 15.26 -75.35
C MET A 1 14.33 14.06 -74.40
N LYS A 2 14.83 14.32 -73.19
CA LYS A 2 14.83 13.56 -71.93
C LYS A 2 15.21 12.05 -71.91
N LYS A 3 16.40 11.80 -71.38
CA LYS A 3 16.84 10.56 -70.70
C LYS A 3 16.09 10.44 -69.37
N ASN A 4 15.58 9.25 -69.06
CA ASN A 4 15.20 8.85 -67.69
C ASN A 4 16.33 8.02 -67.09
N SER A 5 16.86 8.50 -65.98
CA SER A 5 17.79 7.82 -65.07
C SER A 5 17.05 7.64 -63.75
N GLU A 6 16.88 6.41 -63.28
CA GLU A 6 16.51 6.13 -61.89
C GLU A 6 17.68 5.44 -61.19
N SER A 7 17.98 6.00 -60.01
CA SER A 7 19.18 5.84 -59.21
C SER A 7 18.91 4.94 -58.01
N VAL A 8 19.95 4.19 -57.64
CA VAL A 8 20.13 3.60 -56.31
C VAL A 8 20.52 4.72 -55.33
N ALA A 9 19.92 4.77 -54.13
CA ALA A 9 20.56 5.11 -52.84
C ALA A 9 19.55 5.47 -51.74
N GLU A 10 19.78 4.84 -50.58
CA GLU A 10 19.65 5.30 -49.18
C GLU A 10 18.66 6.42 -48.81
N ALA A 11 17.71 6.07 -47.92
CA ALA A 11 17.04 7.02 -47.06
C ALA A 11 17.80 7.16 -45.73
N VAL A 12 18.00 8.41 -45.35
CA VAL A 12 18.76 8.91 -44.20
C VAL A 12 17.96 8.88 -42.89
N VAL A 13 18.70 8.68 -41.81
CA VAL A 13 18.40 8.63 -40.36
C VAL A 13 17.78 9.91 -39.80
N MET A 14 16.89 9.79 -38.79
CA MET A 14 16.82 10.60 -37.55
C MET A 14 16.19 9.69 -36.46
N GLY A 15 16.94 9.26 -35.42
CA GLY A 15 17.14 9.96 -34.14
C GLY A 15 15.97 9.64 -33.19
N GLU A 16 16.08 9.02 -32.01
CA GLU A 16 17.13 9.03 -30.99
C GLU A 16 17.28 7.67 -30.28
N ALA A 17 18.48 7.46 -29.72
CA ALA A 17 18.96 6.29 -29.00
C ALA A 17 18.29 6.12 -27.61
N PRO A 18 18.33 4.89 -27.03
CA PRO A 18 17.85 4.61 -25.68
C PRO A 18 18.62 5.44 -24.64
N ALA A 19 17.89 5.98 -23.65
CA ALA A 19 18.47 6.69 -22.52
C ALA A 19 19.54 5.81 -21.85
N SER A 20 20.78 6.26 -21.95
CA SER A 20 21.95 5.71 -21.28
C SER A 20 21.77 5.80 -19.76
N PHE A 21 22.08 4.70 -19.07
CA PHE A 21 22.38 4.70 -17.65
C PHE A 21 23.61 5.60 -17.41
N GLY A 22 23.37 6.83 -16.97
CA GLY A 22 24.38 7.66 -16.36
C GLY A 22 24.41 7.36 -14.87
N ASP A 23 25.54 6.83 -14.40
CA ASP A 23 25.93 6.95 -12.99
C ASP A 23 26.11 8.44 -12.69
N GLU A 24 25.03 9.10 -12.25
CA GLU A 24 25.17 10.34 -11.49
C GLU A 24 25.25 9.97 -10.01
N SER A 25 26.49 9.82 -9.55
CA SER A 25 26.82 9.89 -8.14
C SER A 25 26.50 11.29 -7.62
N PHE A 26 25.32 11.44 -7.03
CA PHE A 26 25.02 12.64 -6.24
C PHE A 26 25.88 12.64 -4.99
N SER A 27 26.62 13.73 -4.81
CA SER A 27 27.46 13.99 -3.65
C SER A 27 26.63 14.00 -2.37
N ASP A 28 26.88 13.02 -1.50
CA ASP A 28 26.50 13.04 -0.09
C ASP A 28 27.25 14.18 0.60
N ASP A 29 26.64 15.36 0.69
CA ASP A 29 27.14 16.48 1.50
C ASP A 29 26.18 16.83 2.65
N PHE A 30 25.43 15.83 3.13
CA PHE A 30 24.76 15.89 4.42
C PHE A 30 25.25 14.71 5.27
N HIS A 31 25.86 15.04 6.41
CA HIS A 31 26.41 14.06 7.36
C HIS A 31 25.28 13.33 8.12
N LEU A 32 24.39 12.63 7.40
CA LEU A 32 23.46 11.68 7.99
C LEU A 32 24.24 10.40 8.26
N ASN A 33 24.54 10.12 9.53
CA ASN A 33 25.19 8.88 9.93
C ASN A 33 24.20 7.71 9.76
N LEU A 34 24.11 7.19 8.54
CA LEU A 34 23.25 6.06 8.19
C LEU A 34 23.84 4.78 8.81
N LYS A 35 23.00 4.02 9.51
CA LYS A 35 23.38 2.70 10.03
C LYS A 35 23.39 1.68 8.88
N GLU A 36 24.03 0.54 9.13
CA GLU A 36 24.01 -0.60 8.20
C GLU A 36 22.55 -0.99 7.87
N PHE A 37 22.24 -1.14 6.58
CA PHE A 37 20.90 -1.43 6.02
C PHE A 37 19.87 -0.29 6.06
N GLU A 38 20.28 0.96 6.25
CA GLU A 38 19.42 2.13 6.05
C GLU A 38 19.53 2.67 4.62
N THR A 39 18.41 3.16 4.08
CA THR A 39 18.39 3.94 2.84
C THR A 39 17.74 5.29 3.08
N ALA A 40 18.17 6.31 2.36
CA ALA A 40 17.62 7.66 2.46
C ALA A 40 17.09 8.11 1.10
N THR A 41 15.89 8.67 1.07
CA THR A 41 15.30 9.27 -0.12
C THR A 41 14.86 10.69 0.17
N VAL A 42 15.22 11.62 -0.71
CA VAL A 42 14.86 13.04 -0.58
C VAL A 42 13.57 13.30 -1.35
N VAL A 43 12.59 13.94 -0.69
CA VAL A 43 11.36 14.43 -1.32
C VAL A 43 11.13 15.87 -0.88
N GLY A 44 11.34 16.81 -1.80
CA GLY A 44 11.31 18.25 -1.49
C GLY A 44 12.33 18.62 -0.41
N ASN A 45 11.85 19.27 0.66
CA ASN A 45 12.69 19.69 1.80
C ASN A 45 12.87 18.60 2.86
N LYS A 46 12.38 17.38 2.62
CA LYS A 46 12.45 16.30 3.60
C LYS A 46 13.31 15.15 3.11
N THR A 47 14.04 14.55 4.04
CA THR A 47 14.75 13.29 3.83
C THR A 47 14.05 12.20 4.62
N TYR A 48 13.64 11.14 3.94
CA TYR A 48 13.01 9.96 4.51
C TYR A 48 14.07 8.87 4.63
N VAL A 49 14.37 8.45 5.86
CA VAL A 49 15.32 7.38 6.17
C VAL A 49 14.52 6.13 6.51
N ILE A 50 14.76 5.04 5.78
CA ILE A 50 14.03 3.78 5.88
C ILE A 50 15.00 2.67 6.31
N GLY A 51 14.62 1.88 7.31
CA GLY A 51 15.39 0.72 7.81
C GLY A 51 16.26 0.97 9.06
N GLY A 52 17.03 -0.06 9.45
CA GLY A 52 17.97 -0.06 10.60
C GLY A 52 17.98 -1.39 11.40
N ILE A 53 19.05 -1.65 12.18
CA ILE A 53 19.25 -2.88 12.99
C ILE A 53 18.38 -2.94 14.26
N ASP A 54 17.90 -1.81 14.78
CA ASP A 54 17.22 -1.70 16.09
C ASP A 54 15.68 -1.82 16.00
N ASP A 55 15.19 -2.63 15.06
CA ASP A 55 13.81 -2.53 14.56
C ASP A 55 12.76 -3.36 15.33
N LEU A 56 12.97 -3.57 16.64
CA LEU A 56 11.92 -4.12 17.52
C LEU A 56 10.94 -3.03 18.00
N ASN A 57 11.35 -1.76 18.08
CA ASN A 57 10.54 -0.65 18.61
C ASN A 57 10.48 0.60 17.71
N SER A 58 11.16 0.61 16.56
CA SER A 58 11.19 1.75 15.64
C SER A 58 10.18 1.53 14.50
N ASN A 59 9.42 2.56 14.17
CA ASN A 59 8.42 2.54 13.09
C ASN A 59 9.02 2.35 11.68
N GLY A 60 10.31 1.99 11.57
CA GLY A 60 11.03 1.68 10.34
C GLY A 60 11.29 2.87 9.42
N VAL A 61 10.79 4.06 9.78
CA VAL A 61 10.90 5.30 9.01
C VAL A 61 11.22 6.45 9.95
N ARG A 62 12.20 7.27 9.57
CA ARG A 62 12.53 8.53 10.23
C ARG A 62 12.51 9.65 9.20
N VAL A 63 11.99 10.82 9.58
CA VAL A 63 11.86 11.97 8.68
C VAL A 63 12.75 13.10 9.20
N PHE A 64 13.63 13.60 8.36
CA PHE A 64 14.48 14.76 8.64
C PHE A 64 14.02 15.95 7.80
N ASP A 65 13.77 17.09 8.44
CA ASP A 65 13.38 18.32 7.75
C ASP A 65 14.62 19.19 7.51
N LYS A 66 14.99 19.37 6.24
CA LYS A 66 16.16 20.15 5.83
C LYS A 66 16.00 21.65 6.09
N SER A 67 14.75 22.14 6.20
CA SER A 67 14.50 23.56 6.43
C SER A 67 14.73 23.96 7.88
N THR A 68 14.45 23.06 8.82
CA THR A 68 14.68 23.28 10.26
C THR A 68 15.98 22.66 10.74
N GLY A 69 16.52 21.66 10.04
CA GLY A 69 17.69 20.90 10.46
C GLY A 69 17.37 19.89 11.57
N GLU A 70 16.09 19.54 11.78
CA GLU A 70 15.63 18.70 12.88
C GLU A 70 14.94 17.42 12.40
N TRP A 71 14.94 16.40 13.27
CA TRP A 71 14.15 15.18 13.07
C TRP A 71 12.69 15.46 13.43
N VAL A 72 11.79 15.06 12.54
CA VAL A 72 10.34 15.24 12.69
C VAL A 72 9.74 14.05 13.42
N ASN A 73 8.90 14.31 14.43
CA ASN A 73 8.08 13.27 15.03
C ASN A 73 6.92 12.93 14.09
N SER A 74 7.04 11.82 13.35
CA SER A 74 6.04 11.38 12.39
C SER A 74 5.25 10.18 12.88
N ALA A 75 3.93 10.24 12.74
CA ALA A 75 3.08 9.06 12.84
C ALA A 75 3.26 8.19 11.59
N VAL A 76 3.46 6.89 11.79
CA VAL A 76 3.58 5.92 10.70
C VAL A 76 2.32 5.06 10.70
N LEU A 77 1.61 5.08 9.58
CA LEU A 77 0.36 4.35 9.38
C LEU A 77 0.54 3.18 8.41
N GLY A 78 -0.45 2.29 8.38
CA GLY A 78 -0.50 1.16 7.46
C GLY A 78 0.34 -0.04 7.90
N THR A 79 0.24 -1.13 7.15
CA THR A 79 0.95 -2.37 7.46
C THR A 79 2.42 -2.24 7.09
N LYS A 80 3.32 -2.36 8.08
CA LYS A 80 4.77 -2.28 7.87
C LYS A 80 5.31 -3.57 7.23
N PRO A 81 6.31 -3.50 6.33
CA PRO A 81 7.06 -4.67 5.89
C PRO A 81 7.70 -5.43 7.06
N LYS A 82 7.61 -6.77 7.07
CA LYS A 82 8.11 -7.61 8.18
C LYS A 82 9.61 -7.49 8.46
N VAL A 83 10.42 -7.31 7.42
CA VAL A 83 11.88 -7.17 7.51
C VAL A 83 12.34 -6.19 6.43
N LEU A 84 13.17 -5.21 6.81
CA LEU A 84 13.73 -4.17 5.93
C LEU A 84 15.24 -4.35 5.67
N LYS A 85 15.78 -5.58 5.74
CA LYS A 85 17.20 -5.82 5.41
C LYS A 85 17.38 -5.89 3.89
N GLY A 86 18.41 -5.22 3.37
CA GLY A 86 18.80 -5.31 1.96
C GLY A 86 17.77 -4.75 0.97
N HIS A 87 17.10 -3.65 1.34
CA HIS A 87 16.15 -2.96 0.45
C HIS A 87 16.83 -1.84 -0.34
N LYS A 88 16.21 -1.46 -1.46
CA LYS A 88 16.52 -0.25 -2.22
C LYS A 88 15.29 0.65 -2.29
N THR A 89 15.52 1.95 -2.36
CA THR A 89 14.47 2.95 -2.49
C THR A 89 14.57 3.71 -3.79
N MET A 90 13.43 4.05 -4.36
CA MET A 90 13.34 4.88 -5.56
C MET A 90 12.15 5.81 -5.44
N LEU A 91 12.33 7.10 -5.72
CA LEU A 91 11.23 8.04 -5.79
C LEU A 91 10.42 7.76 -7.07
N LEU A 92 9.13 7.46 -6.95
CA LEU A 92 8.28 7.24 -8.13
C LEU A 92 7.71 8.55 -8.67
N ASN A 93 7.29 9.41 -7.75
CA ASN A 93 6.67 10.70 -7.99
C ASN A 93 6.82 11.54 -6.71
N LYS A 94 6.25 12.74 -6.67
CA LYS A 94 6.41 13.64 -5.51
C LYS A 94 5.70 13.16 -4.24
N ASP A 95 4.88 12.11 -4.31
CA ASP A 95 4.04 11.66 -3.19
C ASP A 95 4.31 10.23 -2.68
N ARG A 96 5.12 9.43 -3.39
CA ARG A 96 5.44 8.03 -3.05
C ARG A 96 6.89 7.64 -3.30
N ILE A 97 7.45 6.90 -2.36
CA ILE A 97 8.76 6.24 -2.47
C ILE A 97 8.53 4.73 -2.61
N LEU A 98 9.03 4.13 -3.69
CA LEU A 98 9.08 2.68 -3.86
C LEU A 98 10.21 2.10 -3.00
N VAL A 99 9.93 1.01 -2.29
CA VAL A 99 10.87 0.24 -1.48
C VAL A 99 10.86 -1.20 -1.99
N VAL A 100 11.96 -1.64 -2.62
CA VAL A 100 12.10 -2.98 -3.19
C VAL A 100 13.08 -3.80 -2.36
N LYS A 101 12.70 -5.01 -1.95
CA LYS A 101 13.56 -5.96 -1.27
C LYS A 101 14.22 -6.91 -2.27
N HIS A 102 15.53 -7.09 -2.17
CA HIS A 102 16.27 -7.95 -3.10
C HIS A 102 16.07 -9.46 -2.89
N ASP A 103 15.63 -9.89 -1.70
CA ASP A 103 15.80 -11.29 -1.25
C ASP A 103 14.51 -12.09 -1.01
N SER A 104 13.40 -11.71 -1.66
CA SER A 104 12.09 -12.32 -1.40
C SER A 104 11.55 -13.04 -2.63
N LYS A 105 11.48 -14.38 -2.58
CA LYS A 105 10.68 -15.21 -3.51
C LYS A 105 9.15 -15.09 -3.26
N SER A 106 8.72 -14.03 -2.58
CA SER A 106 7.34 -13.82 -2.12
C SER A 106 6.76 -12.54 -2.74
N ASN A 107 5.42 -12.44 -2.75
CA ASN A 107 4.67 -11.21 -3.08
C ASN A 107 4.87 -10.06 -2.06
N ASP A 108 5.93 -10.12 -1.24
CA ASP A 108 6.32 -9.15 -0.20
C ASP A 108 7.63 -8.41 -0.59
N CYS A 109 7.93 -8.36 -1.89
CA CYS A 109 9.17 -7.80 -2.41
C CYS A 109 9.08 -6.30 -2.76
N ALA A 110 7.88 -5.72 -2.85
CA ALA A 110 7.68 -4.32 -3.20
C ALA A 110 6.71 -3.64 -2.22
N TRP A 111 7.06 -2.41 -1.80
CA TRP A 111 6.29 -1.59 -0.87
C TRP A 111 6.34 -0.14 -1.30
N PHE A 112 5.34 0.64 -0.93
CA PHE A 112 5.37 2.08 -1.08
C PHE A 112 5.34 2.75 0.30
N LEU A 113 6.16 3.77 0.44
CA LEU A 113 6.03 4.75 1.50
C LEU A 113 5.35 5.98 0.91
N GLU A 114 4.09 6.19 1.29
CA GLU A 114 3.31 7.37 0.94
C GLU A 114 3.71 8.53 1.85
N VAL A 115 4.11 9.64 1.24
CA VAL A 115 4.67 10.81 1.94
C VAL A 115 3.89 12.10 1.71
N ASP A 116 3.13 12.18 0.61
CA ASP A 116 2.28 13.34 0.30
C ASP A 116 1.06 12.96 -0.56
N THR A 117 0.50 11.76 -0.37
CA THR A 117 -0.75 11.40 -1.04
C THR A 117 -1.92 12.15 -0.42
N GLN A 118 -3.08 12.18 -1.10
CA GLN A 118 -4.27 12.82 -0.54
C GLN A 118 -4.64 12.25 0.83
N PHE A 119 -4.56 10.92 0.98
CA PHE A 119 -4.74 10.24 2.25
C PHE A 119 -3.78 10.74 3.32
N VAL A 120 -2.47 10.80 3.03
CA VAL A 120 -1.46 11.29 3.98
C VAL A 120 -1.72 12.73 4.40
N ARG A 121 -2.12 13.60 3.47
CA ARG A 121 -2.48 15.00 3.79
C ARG A 121 -3.69 15.09 4.72
N ASP A 122 -4.72 14.28 4.47
CA ASP A 122 -5.92 14.25 5.29
C ASP A 122 -5.63 13.73 6.71
N GLN A 123 -4.80 12.68 6.84
CA GLN A 123 -4.34 12.19 8.13
C GLN A 123 -3.46 13.22 8.85
N LYS A 124 -2.52 13.87 8.16
CA LYS A 124 -1.70 14.95 8.73
C LYS A 124 -2.55 16.08 9.31
N LYS A 125 -3.62 16.48 8.62
CA LYS A 125 -4.58 17.47 9.12
C LYS A 125 -5.31 16.98 10.36
N LYS A 126 -5.69 15.70 10.41
CA LYS A 126 -6.42 15.09 11.53
C LYS A 126 -5.55 14.90 12.77
N PHE A 127 -4.32 14.42 12.62
CA PHE A 127 -3.40 14.14 13.71
C PHE A 127 -2.61 15.39 14.17
N GLY A 128 -2.52 16.43 13.33
CA GLY A 128 -1.75 17.64 13.64
C GLY A 128 -0.24 17.42 13.69
N THR A 129 0.24 16.30 13.15
CA THR A 129 1.66 15.94 13.07
C THR A 129 1.99 15.38 11.69
N GLU A 130 3.28 15.24 11.39
CA GLU A 130 3.72 14.60 10.15
C GLU A 130 3.22 13.15 10.08
N VAL A 131 2.73 12.75 8.92
CA VAL A 131 2.25 11.38 8.69
C VAL A 131 2.97 10.81 7.49
N VAL A 132 3.36 9.55 7.59
CA VAL A 132 3.73 8.71 6.46
C VAL A 132 2.92 7.42 6.53
N ALA A 133 2.62 6.80 5.40
CA ALA A 133 1.85 5.57 5.37
C ALA A 133 2.52 4.50 4.52
N TRP A 134 2.60 3.28 5.05
CA TRP A 134 3.02 2.11 4.31
C TRP A 134 1.86 1.54 3.51
N SER A 135 2.11 1.20 2.25
CA SER A 135 1.22 0.38 1.44
C SER A 135 2.00 -0.71 0.72
N LYS A 136 1.41 -1.90 0.61
CA LYS A 136 2.02 -3.05 -0.07
C LYS A 136 1.98 -2.82 -1.59
N GLY A 137 3.10 -3.10 -2.25
CA GLY A 137 3.14 -3.14 -3.71
C GLY A 137 2.65 -4.48 -4.23
N VAL A 138 1.69 -4.44 -5.16
CA VAL A 138 1.25 -5.64 -5.89
C VAL A 138 1.92 -5.63 -7.26
N ILE A 139 2.59 -6.72 -7.63
CA ILE A 139 3.18 -6.90 -8.94
C ILE A 139 2.13 -7.59 -9.83
N GLY A 140 1.65 -6.89 -10.86
CA GLY A 140 0.63 -7.37 -11.80
C GLY A 140 -0.66 -6.55 -11.77
N ASP A 141 -1.65 -6.97 -12.56
CA ASP A 141 -2.98 -6.39 -12.53
C ASP A 141 -3.72 -6.90 -11.28
N ALA A 142 -3.74 -6.09 -10.22
CA ALA A 142 -4.60 -6.34 -9.08
C ALA A 142 -6.05 -6.06 -9.50
N GLU A 143 -6.89 -7.11 -9.46
CA GLU A 143 -8.31 -6.95 -9.74
C GLU A 143 -8.96 -6.05 -8.68
N ARG A 144 -9.78 -5.11 -9.13
CA ARG A 144 -10.44 -4.16 -8.23
C ARG A 144 -11.52 -4.88 -7.42
N PRO A 145 -11.61 -4.67 -6.10
CA PRO A 145 -12.70 -5.21 -5.30
C PRO A 145 -14.07 -4.77 -5.82
N ILE A 146 -15.07 -5.64 -5.71
CA ILE A 146 -16.47 -5.34 -6.00
C ILE A 146 -17.19 -5.12 -4.67
N VAL A 147 -17.73 -3.91 -4.49
CA VAL A 147 -18.51 -3.55 -3.30
C VAL A 147 -19.99 -3.86 -3.55
N ILE A 148 -20.57 -4.70 -2.71
CA ILE A 148 -21.99 -5.03 -2.67
C ILE A 148 -22.59 -4.32 -1.45
N SER A 149 -23.38 -3.29 -1.70
CA SER A 149 -24.00 -2.45 -0.66
C SER A 149 -25.52 -2.52 -0.67
N GLY A 150 -26.12 -2.26 0.49
CA GLY A 150 -27.57 -2.18 0.65
C GLY A 150 -28.06 -2.63 2.03
N PRO A 151 -29.33 -2.34 2.39
CA PRO A 151 -29.86 -2.58 3.73
C PRO A 151 -29.74 -4.04 4.20
N SER A 152 -29.84 -4.25 5.52
CA SER A 152 -29.91 -5.59 6.07
C SER A 152 -31.13 -6.36 5.52
N GLY A 153 -30.94 -7.62 5.12
CA GLY A 153 -32.02 -8.49 4.65
C GLY A 153 -32.36 -8.42 3.16
N VAL A 154 -31.72 -7.55 2.36
CA VAL A 154 -32.01 -7.45 0.91
C VAL A 154 -31.43 -8.59 0.06
N GLY A 155 -30.68 -9.52 0.66
CA GLY A 155 -30.12 -10.68 -0.02
C GLY A 155 -28.66 -10.55 -0.49
N LYS A 156 -27.89 -9.59 0.03
CA LYS A 156 -26.46 -9.39 -0.32
C LYS A 156 -25.62 -10.66 -0.12
N GLY A 157 -25.68 -11.24 1.08
CA GLY A 157 -25.00 -12.51 1.37
C GLY A 157 -25.45 -13.67 0.48
N THR A 158 -26.72 -13.69 0.04
CA THR A 158 -27.21 -14.70 -0.93
C THR A 158 -26.53 -14.53 -2.29
N LEU A 159 -26.45 -13.30 -2.80
CA LEU A 159 -25.75 -13.00 -4.06
C LEU A 159 -24.26 -13.34 -3.97
N ILE A 160 -23.59 -12.96 -2.88
CA ILE A 160 -22.18 -13.28 -2.61
C ILE A 160 -21.97 -14.78 -2.65
N ASN A 161 -22.79 -15.55 -1.92
CA ASN A 161 -22.71 -17.01 -1.89
C ASN A 161 -22.93 -17.63 -3.27
N MET A 162 -23.81 -17.07 -4.09
CA MET A 162 -24.02 -17.52 -5.47
C MET A 162 -22.79 -17.27 -6.33
N LEU A 163 -22.21 -16.06 -6.29
CA LEU A 163 -20.99 -15.71 -7.04
C LEU A 163 -19.80 -16.60 -6.64
N MET A 164 -19.59 -16.79 -5.33
CA MET A 164 -18.54 -17.66 -4.79
C MET A 164 -18.71 -19.12 -5.22
N LYS A 165 -19.95 -19.59 -5.33
CA LYS A 165 -20.26 -20.96 -5.77
C LYS A 165 -20.12 -21.16 -7.28
N GLU A 166 -20.55 -20.18 -8.07
CA GLU A 166 -20.55 -20.26 -9.53
C GLU A 166 -19.15 -20.00 -10.13
N PHE A 167 -18.38 -19.08 -9.53
CA PHE A 167 -17.03 -18.72 -10.01
C PHE A 167 -15.97 -18.80 -8.89
N PRO A 168 -15.74 -19.99 -8.30
CA PRO A 168 -14.87 -20.16 -7.13
C PRO A 168 -13.39 -19.83 -7.40
N ALA A 169 -12.95 -19.86 -8.66
CA ALA A 169 -11.59 -19.49 -9.06
C ALA A 169 -11.40 -17.98 -9.25
N MET A 170 -12.50 -17.23 -9.43
CA MET A 170 -12.47 -15.79 -9.73
C MET A 170 -12.74 -14.95 -8.49
N PHE A 171 -13.71 -15.34 -7.66
CA PHE A 171 -14.12 -14.55 -6.51
C PHE A 171 -13.59 -15.11 -5.18
N GLY A 172 -13.20 -14.18 -4.32
CA GLY A 172 -13.02 -14.40 -2.89
C GLY A 172 -13.95 -13.47 -2.10
N PHE A 173 -14.08 -13.75 -0.80
CA PHE A 173 -14.89 -12.93 0.10
C PHE A 173 -14.05 -12.61 1.33
N SER A 174 -13.85 -11.32 1.60
CA SER A 174 -13.21 -10.83 2.81
C SER A 174 -14.24 -10.77 3.95
N VAL A 175 -14.01 -11.59 4.98
CA VAL A 175 -14.89 -11.64 6.15
C VAL A 175 -14.63 -10.42 7.03
N SER A 176 -15.63 -9.55 7.20
CA SER A 176 -15.52 -8.35 8.05
C SER A 176 -15.46 -8.69 9.54
N HIS A 177 -15.05 -7.71 10.36
CA HIS A 177 -15.04 -7.79 11.81
C HIS A 177 -16.29 -7.14 12.40
N THR A 178 -16.73 -7.60 13.57
CA THR A 178 -17.75 -6.89 14.36
C THR A 178 -17.56 -7.05 15.86
N THR A 179 -17.98 -6.04 16.62
CA THR A 179 -18.00 -6.09 18.10
C THR A 179 -19.31 -6.64 18.67
N ARG A 180 -20.29 -6.90 17.81
CA ARG A 180 -21.54 -7.53 18.20
C ARG A 180 -21.28 -8.99 18.59
N ALA A 181 -21.96 -9.49 19.61
CA ALA A 181 -21.93 -10.92 19.91
C ALA A 181 -22.48 -11.77 18.75
N PRO A 182 -21.92 -12.98 18.49
CA PRO A 182 -22.45 -13.89 17.48
C PRO A 182 -23.89 -14.33 17.80
N ARG A 183 -24.72 -14.49 16.77
CA ARG A 183 -26.04 -15.14 16.87
C ARG A 183 -25.86 -16.66 16.87
N GLU A 184 -26.91 -17.38 17.27
CA GLU A 184 -26.91 -18.85 17.47
C GLU A 184 -26.40 -19.69 16.28
N LYS A 185 -26.44 -19.15 15.05
CA LYS A 185 -25.99 -19.83 13.81
C LYS A 185 -24.79 -19.16 13.15
N GLU A 186 -24.23 -18.14 13.77
CA GLU A 186 -23.07 -17.44 13.23
C GLU A 186 -21.78 -18.06 13.77
N GLU A 187 -20.88 -18.35 12.85
CA GLU A 187 -19.56 -18.91 13.14
C GLU A 187 -18.48 -17.83 12.96
N ASN A 188 -17.56 -17.76 13.92
CA ASN A 188 -16.42 -16.84 13.89
C ASN A 188 -15.46 -17.18 12.75
N GLY A 189 -15.05 -16.18 11.98
CA GLY A 189 -14.21 -16.34 10.79
C GLY A 189 -14.95 -16.86 9.54
N VAL A 190 -16.26 -17.10 9.64
CA VAL A 190 -17.11 -17.45 8.49
C VAL A 190 -18.06 -16.30 8.18
N HIS A 191 -18.81 -15.83 9.19
CA HIS A 191 -19.79 -14.76 9.02
C HIS A 191 -19.18 -13.39 9.34
N TYR A 192 -18.47 -13.33 10.47
CA TYR A 192 -17.67 -12.19 10.90
C TYR A 192 -16.48 -12.70 11.72
N HIS A 193 -15.44 -11.89 11.83
CA HIS A 193 -14.50 -11.96 12.94
C HIS A 193 -15.08 -11.21 14.14
N PHE A 194 -15.62 -11.96 15.09
CA PHE A 194 -16.18 -11.42 16.32
C PHE A 194 -15.05 -11.02 17.27
N THR A 195 -14.95 -9.73 17.58
CA THR A 195 -13.87 -9.16 18.39
C THR A 195 -14.41 -8.24 19.48
N ASN A 196 -13.54 -7.78 20.37
CA ASN A 196 -13.89 -6.81 21.40
C ASN A 196 -13.79 -5.37 20.86
N ARG A 197 -14.62 -4.48 21.39
CA ARG A 197 -14.65 -3.07 20.97
C ARG A 197 -13.32 -2.36 21.16
N ASP A 198 -12.71 -2.50 22.33
CA ASP A 198 -11.43 -1.84 22.64
C ASP A 198 -10.32 -2.25 21.68
N VAL A 199 -10.26 -3.55 21.33
CA VAL A 199 -9.31 -4.09 20.37
C VAL A 199 -9.54 -3.49 18.99
N MET A 200 -10.79 -3.52 18.51
CA MET A 200 -11.13 -2.98 17.19
C MET A 200 -10.86 -1.48 17.10
N GLU A 201 -11.14 -0.71 18.15
CA GLU A 201 -10.84 0.74 18.19
C GLU A 201 -9.34 1.04 18.16
N GLU A 202 -8.52 0.24 18.83
CA GLU A 202 -7.05 0.36 18.76
C GLU A 202 -6.55 0.05 17.34
N GLU A 203 -7.07 -1.01 16.73
CA GLU A 203 -6.69 -1.41 15.38
C GLU A 203 -7.12 -0.39 14.32
N ILE A 204 -8.32 0.19 14.46
CA ILE A 204 -8.79 1.32 13.66
C ILE A 204 -7.83 2.51 13.79
N LYS A 205 -7.42 2.85 15.02
CA LYS A 205 -6.45 3.96 15.26
C LYS A 205 -5.09 3.67 14.63
N SER A 206 -4.67 2.41 14.62
CA SER A 206 -3.42 1.98 13.94
C SER A 206 -3.54 1.88 12.42
N GLY A 207 -4.71 2.15 11.84
CA GLY A 207 -4.92 2.15 10.39
C GLY A 207 -4.98 0.74 9.78
N LYS A 208 -5.39 -0.28 10.54
CA LYS A 208 -5.55 -1.67 10.04
C LYS A 208 -6.87 -1.93 9.31
N PHE A 209 -7.83 -0.99 9.40
CA PHE A 209 -9.15 -1.12 8.80
C PHE A 209 -9.26 -0.29 7.53
N LEU A 210 -9.76 -0.92 6.46
CA LEU A 210 -10.07 -0.26 5.19
C LEU A 210 -11.30 0.64 5.34
N GLU A 211 -12.32 0.11 5.99
CA GLU A 211 -13.55 0.81 6.34
C GLU A 211 -14.06 0.35 7.70
N PHE A 212 -14.84 1.20 8.36
CA PHE A 212 -15.54 0.86 9.59
C PHE A 212 -16.74 1.79 9.82
N ALA A 213 -17.74 1.29 10.55
CA ALA A 213 -18.92 2.04 10.96
C ALA A 213 -19.42 1.60 12.36
N ASP A 214 -19.96 2.55 13.13
CA ASP A 214 -20.78 2.22 14.32
C ASP A 214 -22.24 2.10 13.90
N VAL A 215 -22.80 0.91 14.07
CA VAL A 215 -24.18 0.58 13.73
C VAL A 215 -24.87 0.05 14.98
N HIS A 216 -25.79 0.84 15.52
CA HIS A 216 -26.55 0.51 16.73
C HIS A 216 -25.68 0.14 17.93
N GLY A 217 -24.54 0.83 18.12
CA GLY A 217 -23.65 0.62 19.26
C GLY A 217 -22.65 -0.53 19.08
N ASN A 218 -22.61 -1.16 17.91
CA ASN A 218 -21.61 -2.16 17.55
C ASN A 218 -20.74 -1.62 16.41
N LEU A 219 -19.43 -1.85 16.49
CA LEU A 219 -18.53 -1.57 15.38
C LEU A 219 -18.58 -2.70 14.37
N TYR A 220 -18.50 -2.33 13.10
CA TYR A 220 -18.32 -3.18 11.95
C TYR A 220 -17.17 -2.61 11.13
N GLY A 221 -16.43 -3.46 10.42
CA GLY A 221 -15.37 -2.98 9.55
C GLY A 221 -14.58 -4.10 8.89
N THR A 222 -14.01 -3.80 7.74
CA THR A 222 -13.22 -4.74 6.95
C THR A 222 -11.75 -4.40 7.08
N SER A 223 -10.92 -5.36 7.52
CA SER A 223 -9.49 -5.15 7.70
C SER A 223 -8.77 -5.14 6.35
N ILE A 224 -7.68 -4.37 6.27
CA ILE A 224 -6.82 -4.35 5.08
C ILE A 224 -6.29 -5.76 4.81
N GLU A 225 -5.90 -6.48 5.86
CA GLU A 225 -5.43 -7.86 5.78
C GLU A 225 -6.45 -8.81 5.16
N ALA A 226 -7.75 -8.68 5.50
CA ALA A 226 -8.79 -9.54 4.93
C ALA A 226 -8.90 -9.39 3.41
N VAL A 227 -8.75 -8.15 2.90
CA VAL A 227 -8.74 -7.87 1.47
C VAL A 227 -7.45 -8.35 0.81
N GLU A 228 -6.31 -8.14 1.45
CA GLU A 228 -5.00 -8.58 0.96
C GLU A 228 -4.93 -10.10 0.80
N VAL A 229 -5.52 -10.88 1.70
CA VAL A 229 -5.57 -12.35 1.58
C VAL A 229 -6.28 -12.79 0.30
N VAL A 230 -7.37 -12.12 -0.06
CA VAL A 230 -8.13 -12.44 -1.30
C VAL A 230 -7.36 -12.00 -2.54
N ALA A 231 -6.79 -10.79 -2.50
CA ALA A 231 -5.98 -10.26 -3.61
C ALA A 231 -4.72 -11.09 -3.86
N ASP A 232 -4.01 -11.50 -2.80
CA ASP A 232 -2.81 -12.36 -2.87
C ASP A 232 -3.14 -13.75 -3.45
N ALA A 233 -4.39 -14.21 -3.31
CA ALA A 233 -4.89 -15.43 -3.95
C ALA A 233 -5.22 -15.24 -5.44
N GLY A 234 -5.03 -14.04 -6.01
CA GLY A 234 -5.30 -13.70 -7.40
C GLY A 234 -6.79 -13.61 -7.72
N LYS A 235 -7.63 -13.30 -6.73
CA LYS A 235 -9.09 -13.26 -6.86
C LYS A 235 -9.62 -11.84 -6.73
N VAL A 236 -10.78 -11.60 -7.35
CA VAL A 236 -11.58 -10.40 -7.15
C VAL A 236 -12.25 -10.49 -5.78
N ASP A 237 -11.97 -9.54 -4.90
CA ASP A 237 -12.60 -9.49 -3.57
C ASP A 237 -14.03 -8.97 -3.64
N LEU A 238 -14.95 -9.69 -3.01
CA LEU A 238 -16.33 -9.27 -2.79
C LEU A 238 -16.45 -8.66 -1.40
N LEU A 239 -16.71 -7.35 -1.35
CA LEU A 239 -16.88 -6.60 -0.12
C LEU A 239 -18.36 -6.38 0.18
N GLU A 240 -18.83 -6.83 1.35
CA GLU A 240 -20.18 -6.49 1.83
C GLU A 240 -20.11 -5.23 2.69
N VAL A 241 -20.84 -4.19 2.30
CA VAL A 241 -20.96 -2.94 3.07
C VAL A 241 -22.44 -2.70 3.43
N PRO A 242 -22.77 -2.36 4.69
CA PRO A 242 -24.15 -2.08 5.11
C PRO A 242 -24.78 -0.86 4.44
#